data_AF-A0A2V5RAL8-F1
#
_entry.id   AF-A0A2V5RAL8-F1
#
_cell.length_a   1.000
_cell.length_b   1.000
_cell.length_c   1.000
_cell.angle_alpha   90.00
_cell.angle_beta   90.00
_cell.angle_gamma   90.00
#
_symmetry.space_group_name_H-M   'P 1'
#
loop_
_entity.id
_entity.type
_entity.pdbx_description
1 polymer ?
#
loop_
_entity_poly.entity_id
_entity_poly.type
_entity_poly.pdbx_seq_one_letter_code
_entity_poly.pdbx_strand_id
1 'polypeptide(L)'
;MIGNPWAIKNPAWSEVEWVNRPYLNIAIMALAIIDLTGCGTTTPAHQFSEPALNWQTKTGQLMYRTPQTTLVGDVIVRYSSTGNFELTLSKGPGVTLLSLRQDAA
;
A
#
# COMPACT_ATOMS: atom_id res chain seq x y z
N MET A 1 52.01 22.93 -12.18
CA MET A 1 53.06 21.97 -12.56
C MET A 1 52.42 20.85 -13.39
N ILE A 2 51.97 19.65 -12.97
CA ILE A 2 51.90 18.93 -11.66
C ILE A 2 51.41 19.78 -10.47
N GLY A 3 51.47 19.28 -9.23
CA GLY A 3 51.12 20.03 -8.02
C GLY A 3 51.89 21.35 -7.96
N ASN A 4 51.18 22.48 -7.91
CA ASN A 4 51.75 23.79 -8.22
C ASN A 4 52.77 24.26 -7.15
N PRO A 5 53.86 24.96 -7.52
CA PRO A 5 54.85 25.43 -6.53
C PRO A 5 54.26 26.47 -5.57
N TRP A 6 53.23 27.17 -6.06
CA TRP A 6 52.42 28.17 -5.36
C TRP A 6 51.03 27.62 -5.00
N ALA A 7 50.82 26.30 -4.98
CA ALA A 7 49.62 25.68 -4.41
C ALA A 7 49.67 25.74 -2.88
N ILE A 8 49.67 26.96 -2.34
CA ILE A 8 49.51 27.23 -0.92
C ILE A 8 48.11 26.75 -0.54
N LYS A 9 48.02 25.55 0.05
CA LYS A 9 46.81 25.11 0.73
C LYS A 9 46.66 25.97 1.97
N ASN A 10 45.87 27.05 1.90
CA ASN A 10 45.50 27.79 3.11
C ASN A 10 44.82 26.78 4.06
N PRO A 11 45.30 26.61 5.31
CA PRO A 11 44.90 25.47 6.15
C PRO A 11 43.39 25.42 6.41
N ALA A 12 42.73 26.59 6.44
CA ALA A 12 41.28 26.73 6.55
C ALA A 12 40.48 25.92 5.50
N TRP A 13 40.93 25.84 4.23
CA TRP A 13 40.18 25.09 3.21
C TRP A 13 40.19 23.59 3.48
N SER A 14 41.33 23.04 3.90
CA SER A 14 41.42 21.63 4.32
C SER A 14 40.63 21.36 5.60
N GLU A 15 40.59 22.30 6.54
CA GLU A 15 39.83 22.18 7.78
C GLU A 15 38.32 22.08 7.51
N VAL A 16 37.80 22.89 6.57
CA VAL A 16 36.41 22.77 6.09
C VAL A 16 36.17 21.46 5.34
N GLU A 17 37.11 20.94 4.53
CA GLU A 17 36.98 19.61 3.91
C GLU A 17 36.82 18.48 4.96
N TRP A 18 37.70 18.45 5.97
CA TRP A 18 37.66 17.41 7.01
C TRP A 18 36.41 17.50 7.89
N VAL A 19 35.90 18.71 8.16
CA VAL A 19 34.70 18.94 8.98
C VAL A 19 33.41 18.67 8.19
N ASN A 20 33.32 19.07 6.92
CA ASN A 20 32.11 18.92 6.13
C ASN A 20 31.86 17.47 5.67
N ARG A 21 32.92 16.69 5.45
CA ARG A 21 32.83 15.29 4.99
C ARG A 21 32.07 14.33 5.94
N PRO A 22 32.29 14.32 7.28
CA PRO A 22 31.46 13.53 8.19
C PRO A 22 30.02 14.04 8.27
N TYR A 23 29.78 15.36 8.25
CA TYR A 23 28.40 15.89 8.25
C TYR A 23 27.62 15.50 6.99
N LEU A 24 28.25 15.51 5.82
CA LEU A 24 27.67 15.02 4.57
C LEU A 24 27.30 13.52 4.68
N ASN A 25 28.20 12.70 5.22
CA ASN A 25 27.92 11.27 5.44
C ASN A 25 26.77 11.05 6.43
N ILE A 26 26.70 11.84 7.51
CA ILE A 26 25.61 11.79 8.50
C ILE A 26 24.28 12.20 7.84
N ALA A 27 24.27 13.24 7.01
CA ALA A 27 23.08 13.67 6.28
C ALA A 27 22.58 12.61 5.28
N ILE A 28 23.50 11.97 4.54
CA ILE A 28 23.17 10.86 3.62
C ILE A 28 22.60 9.66 4.39
N MET A 29 23.20 9.28 5.53
CA MET A 29 22.67 8.20 6.37
C MET A 29 21.29 8.54 6.96
N ALA A 30 21.08 9.79 7.41
CA ALA A 30 19.79 10.23 7.93
C ALA A 30 18.68 10.19 6.88
N LEU A 31 18.97 10.66 5.64
CA LEU A 31 18.04 10.56 4.51
C LEU A 31 17.71 9.10 4.17
N ALA A 32 18.74 8.25 4.03
CA ALA A 32 18.54 6.83 3.73
C ALA A 32 17.71 6.10 4.80
N ILE A 33 17.85 6.47 6.09
CA ILE A 33 17.00 5.93 7.16
C ILE A 33 15.54 6.38 6.99
N ILE A 34 15.29 7.66 6.67
CA ILE A 34 13.95 8.19 6.42
C ILE A 34 13.30 7.44 5.23
N ASP A 35 14.00 7.33 4.10
CA ASP A 35 13.51 6.64 2.91
C ASP A 35 13.17 5.17 3.18
N LEU A 36 14.00 4.46 3.97
CA LEU A 36 13.74 3.07 4.39
C LEU A 36 12.52 2.95 5.31
N THR A 37 12.25 3.95 6.17
CA THR A 37 11.03 3.97 7.02
C THR A 37 9.75 4.34 6.26
N GLY A 38 9.86 4.92 5.07
CA GLY A 38 8.72 5.25 4.20
C GLY A 38 7.87 4.04 3.79
N CYS A 39 8.50 2.87 3.64
CA CYS A 39 7.83 1.66 3.15
C CYS A 39 6.82 1.02 4.13
N GLY A 40 6.71 1.52 5.36
CA GLY A 40 5.75 1.06 6.37
C GLY A 40 4.87 2.16 6.98
N THR A 41 4.98 3.41 6.52
CA THR A 41 4.29 4.58 7.10
C THR A 41 3.16 5.13 6.24
N THR A 42 3.01 4.68 4.98
CA THR A 42 1.70 4.71 4.32
C THR A 42 0.73 3.82 5.09
N THR A 43 -0.36 4.43 5.58
CA THR A 43 -1.40 3.83 6.41
C THR A 43 -1.78 2.41 5.96
N PRO A 44 -1.83 1.41 6.87
CA PRO A 44 -2.37 0.10 6.53
C PRO A 44 -3.79 0.25 5.97
N ALA A 45 -3.96 -0.08 4.68
CA ALA A 45 -5.27 -0.08 4.05
C ALA A 45 -6.15 -1.08 4.79
N HIS A 46 -7.37 -0.67 5.16
CA HIS A 46 -8.29 -1.43 6.02
C HIS A 46 -8.42 -2.90 5.59
N GLN A 47 -7.79 -3.79 6.36
CA GLN A 47 -7.73 -5.22 6.04
C GLN A 47 -9.00 -5.91 6.52
N PHE A 48 -9.98 -5.99 5.61
CA PHE A 48 -11.19 -6.77 5.83
C PHE A 48 -10.85 -8.23 6.15
N SER A 49 -11.55 -8.81 7.13
CA SER A 49 -11.35 -10.19 7.58
C SER A 49 -11.32 -11.19 6.41
N GLU A 50 -10.34 -12.09 6.43
CA GLU A 50 -10.21 -13.14 5.41
C GLU A 50 -11.27 -14.24 5.58
N PRO A 51 -11.72 -14.91 4.49
CA PRO A 51 -12.69 -16.00 4.56
C PRO A 51 -12.14 -17.22 5.34
N ALA A 52 -12.46 -17.30 6.63
CA ALA A 52 -12.03 -18.38 7.52
C ALA A 52 -12.95 -19.61 7.41
N LEU A 53 -12.46 -20.76 7.92
CA LEU A 53 -13.14 -22.07 7.82
C LEU A 53 -14.57 -22.10 8.41
N ASN A 54 -14.90 -21.19 9.32
CA ASN A 54 -16.22 -21.05 9.94
C ASN A 54 -17.19 -20.11 9.17
N TRP A 55 -16.80 -19.56 8.03
CA TRP A 55 -17.67 -18.72 7.21
C TRP A 55 -18.60 -19.59 6.34
N GLN A 56 -19.88 -19.24 6.32
CA GLN A 56 -20.85 -19.89 5.43
C GLN A 56 -20.83 -19.19 4.07
N THR A 57 -20.65 -19.96 3.00
CA THR A 57 -20.79 -19.48 1.62
C THR A 57 -22.14 -19.90 1.05
N LYS A 58 -22.86 -18.98 0.41
CA LYS A 58 -24.06 -19.22 -0.39
C LYS A 58 -23.84 -18.70 -1.80
N THR A 59 -24.29 -19.45 -2.79
CA THR A 59 -24.21 -19.11 -4.21
C THR A 59 -25.58 -19.20 -4.86
N GLY A 60 -25.78 -18.45 -5.93
CA GLY A 60 -27.04 -18.44 -6.68
C GLY A 60 -27.03 -17.34 -7.74
N GLN A 61 -28.21 -16.93 -8.20
CA GLN A 61 -28.38 -15.83 -9.15
C GLN A 61 -29.17 -14.69 -8.53
N LEU A 62 -28.75 -13.46 -8.81
CA LEU A 62 -29.41 -12.24 -8.41
C LEU A 62 -29.96 -11.53 -9.65
N MET A 63 -31.26 -11.21 -9.61
CA MET A 63 -31.90 -10.33 -10.58
C MET A 63 -32.20 -8.98 -9.93
N TYR A 64 -31.54 -7.93 -10.40
CA TYR A 64 -31.90 -6.55 -10.10
C TYR A 64 -32.67 -5.96 -11.29
N ARG A 65 -33.85 -5.38 -11.03
CA ARG A 65 -34.75 -4.87 -12.06
C ARG A 65 -35.33 -3.52 -11.70
N THR A 66 -35.24 -2.57 -12.63
CA THR A 66 -35.93 -1.29 -12.62
C THR A 66 -36.67 -1.10 -13.96
N PRO A 67 -37.45 -0.02 -14.14
CA PRO A 67 -38.02 0.30 -15.45
C PRO A 67 -36.97 0.58 -16.54
N GLN A 68 -35.76 1.02 -16.17
CA GLN A 68 -34.70 1.44 -17.09
C GLN A 68 -33.63 0.37 -17.32
N THR A 69 -33.45 -0.59 -16.41
CA THR A 69 -32.43 -1.65 -16.56
C THR A 69 -32.86 -2.97 -15.93
N THR A 70 -32.33 -4.07 -16.47
CA THR A 70 -32.42 -5.40 -15.88
C THR A 70 -31.03 -6.00 -15.88
N LEU A 71 -30.55 -6.36 -14.70
CA LEU A 71 -29.24 -6.96 -14.45
C LEU A 71 -29.46 -8.33 -13.83
N VAL A 72 -29.01 -9.37 -14.52
CA VAL A 72 -28.94 -10.74 -13.99
C VAL A 72 -27.47 -11.14 -13.91
N GLY A 73 -27.10 -11.80 -12.81
CA GLY A 73 -25.73 -12.24 -12.58
C GLY A 73 -25.63 -13.29 -11.48
N ASP A 74 -24.55 -14.04 -11.49
CA ASP A 74 -24.23 -15.01 -10.44
C ASP A 74 -23.70 -14.26 -9.20
N VAL A 75 -24.27 -14.56 -8.04
CA VAL A 75 -23.92 -13.96 -6.76
C VAL A 75 -23.29 -14.99 -5.83
N ILE A 76 -22.19 -14.59 -5.19
CA ILE A 76 -21.52 -15.31 -4.11
C ILE A 76 -21.63 -14.43 -2.86
N VAL A 77 -22.20 -14.99 -1.79
CA VAL A 77 -22.28 -14.35 -0.48
C VAL A 77 -21.52 -15.21 0.52
N ARG A 78 -20.56 -14.63 1.24
CA ARG A 78 -19.92 -15.26 2.40
C ARG A 78 -20.24 -14.46 3.65
N TYR A 79 -20.48 -15.14 4.76
CA TYR A 79 -20.67 -14.47 6.05
C TYR A 79 -20.17 -15.33 7.21
N SER A 80 -19.69 -14.69 8.26
CA SER A 80 -19.34 -15.34 9.52
C SER A 80 -20.49 -15.27 10.53
N SER A 81 -20.43 -16.11 11.57
CA SER A 81 -21.31 -15.96 12.75
C SER A 81 -20.97 -14.75 13.62
N THR A 82 -19.86 -14.05 13.34
CA THR A 82 -19.40 -12.87 14.08
C THR A 82 -19.82 -11.55 13.45
N GLY A 83 -20.43 -11.56 12.26
CA GLY A 83 -20.93 -10.36 11.58
C GLY A 83 -20.12 -9.90 10.36
N ASN A 84 -18.98 -10.54 10.06
CA ASN A 84 -18.23 -10.29 8.83
C ASN A 84 -19.03 -10.77 7.61
N PHE A 85 -18.99 -10.01 6.53
CA PHE A 85 -19.81 -10.21 5.33
C PHE A 85 -19.04 -9.86 4.05
N GLU A 86 -19.23 -10.67 3.02
CA GLU A 86 -18.76 -10.46 1.66
C GLU A 86 -19.89 -10.79 0.68
N LEU A 87 -20.15 -9.90 -0.27
CA LEU A 87 -21.00 -10.16 -1.43
C LEU A 87 -20.23 -9.80 -2.69
N THR A 88 -20.16 -10.75 -3.63
CA THR A 88 -19.66 -10.52 -4.98
C THR A 88 -20.74 -10.91 -5.99
N LEU A 89 -21.19 -9.94 -6.79
CA LEU A 89 -22.08 -10.13 -7.93
C LEU A 89 -21.25 -10.08 -9.21
N SER A 90 -21.47 -11.02 -10.12
CA SER A 90 -20.76 -11.11 -11.40
C SER A 90 -21.72 -11.34 -12.57
N LYS A 91 -21.38 -10.87 -13.78
CA LYS A 91 -22.16 -11.11 -15.01
C LYS A 91 -21.82 -12.45 -15.68
N GLY A 92 -20.99 -13.26 -15.02
CA GLY A 92 -20.29 -14.41 -15.59
C GLY A 92 -18.77 -14.31 -15.37
N PRO A 93 -17.99 -15.26 -15.93
CA PRO A 93 -16.56 -15.39 -15.66
C PRO A 93 -15.76 -14.10 -15.89
N GLY A 94 -15.04 -13.65 -14.86
CA GLY A 94 -14.16 -12.48 -14.91
C GLY A 94 -14.85 -11.11 -14.89
N VAL A 95 -16.19 -11.02 -14.91
CA VAL A 95 -16.92 -9.74 -14.96
C VAL A 95 -17.63 -9.47 -13.64
N THR A 96 -16.89 -8.98 -12.64
CA THR A 96 -17.47 -8.49 -11.38
C THR A 96 -18.29 -7.21 -11.62
N LEU A 97 -19.53 -7.20 -11.14
CA LEU A 97 -20.48 -6.09 -11.23
C LEU A 97 -20.54 -5.27 -9.94
N LEU A 98 -20.41 -5.95 -8.80
CA LEU A 98 -20.35 -5.36 -7.46
C LEU A 98 -19.53 -6.27 -6.56
N SER A 99 -18.67 -5.70 -5.75
CA SER A 99 -18.08 -6.38 -4.59
C SER A 99 -18.28 -5.48 -3.36
N LEU A 100 -18.83 -6.06 -2.30
CA LEU A 100 -19.08 -5.40 -1.02
C LEU A 100 -18.45 -6.26 0.07
N ARG A 101 -17.61 -5.66 0.90
CA ARG A 101 -17.07 -6.28 2.12
C ARG A 101 -17.41 -5.40 3.31
N GLN A 102 -17.69 -6.06 4.44
CA GLN A 102 -18.02 -5.44 5.71
C GLN A 102 -17.49 -6.35 6.82
N ASP A 103 -16.87 -5.79 7.85
CA ASP A 103 -16.52 -6.50 9.07
C ASP A 103 -17.61 -6.35 10.13
N ALA A 104 -17.49 -7.13 11.20
CA ALA A 104 -18.24 -6.94 12.44
C ALA A 104 -18.08 -5.52 12.99
N ALA A 105 -19.13 -5.04 13.64
CA ALA A 105 -19.20 -3.73 14.30
C ALA A 105 -18.79 -3.80 15.79
#